data_AF-A0A2R5G528-F1
#
_entry.id   AF-A0A2R5G528-F1
#
_cell.length_a   1.000
_cell.length_b   1.000
_cell.length_c   1.000
_cell.angle_alpha   90.00
_cell.angle_beta   90.00
_cell.angle_gamma   90.00
#
_symmetry.space_group_name_H-M   'P 1'
#
loop_
_entity.id
_entity.type
_entity.pdbx_description
1 polymer ?
#
loop_
_entity_poly.entity_id
_entity_poly.type
_entity_poly.pdbx_seq_one_letter_code
_entity_poly.pdbx_strand_id
1 'polypeptide(L)' 'MLSTTALQRNHLYQFRGQQLRYSHRSNCRANAPFIFNDSKGKRKELSQNQVQREVFELVEFREN' A
#
# COMPACT_ATOMS: atom_id res chain seq x y z
N MET A 1 5.83 7.22 -18.00
CA MET A 1 4.60 7.18 -17.18
C MET A 1 4.90 6.38 -15.93
N LEU A 2 4.82 6.97 -14.74
CA LEU A 2 4.95 6.24 -13.48
C LEU A 2 3.72 5.33 -13.35
N SER A 3 3.90 4.03 -13.55
CA SER A 3 2.86 3.02 -13.35
C SER A 3 2.35 3.18 -11.92
N THR A 4 1.09 3.60 -11.77
CA THR A 4 0.42 3.54 -10.48
C THR A 4 0.36 2.07 -10.12
N THR A 5 1.13 1.64 -9.12
CA THR A 5 1.00 0.29 -8.56
C THR A 5 -0.46 0.10 -8.21
N ALA A 6 -1.16 -0.77 -8.95
CA ALA A 6 -2.57 -1.03 -8.72
C ALA A 6 -2.67 -1.81 -7.41
N LEU A 7 -2.86 -1.08 -6.30
CA LEU A 7 -2.92 -1.70 -4.98
C LEU A 7 -4.13 -2.64 -4.90
N GLN A 8 -3.84 -3.89 -4.57
CA GLN A 8 -4.82 -4.95 -4.42
C GLN A 8 -5.28 -5.03 -2.97
N ARG A 9 -6.60 -5.02 -2.77
CA ARG A 9 -7.19 -5.08 -1.43
C ARG A 9 -6.76 -6.35 -0.71
N ASN A 10 -6.42 -6.21 0.56
CA ASN A 10 -5.89 -7.25 1.44
C ASN A 10 -4.52 -7.82 1.03
N HIS A 11 -3.83 -7.26 0.03
CA HIS A 11 -2.46 -7.65 -0.30
C HIS A 11 -1.47 -6.94 0.65
N LEU A 12 -0.38 -7.64 1.00
CA LEU A 12 0.76 -7.12 1.75
C LEU A 12 1.72 -6.33 0.87
N TYR A 13 2.17 -5.21 1.42
CA TYR A 13 3.15 -4.31 0.83
C TYR A 13 4.20 -3.94 1.86
N GLN A 14 5.38 -3.54 1.41
CA GLN A 14 6.42 -2.99 2.25
C GLN A 14 6.42 -1.45 2.15
N PHE A 15 6.48 -0.78 3.30
CA PHE A 15 6.66 0.66 3.41
C PHE A 15 7.65 0.97 4.54
N ARG A 16 8.81 1.55 4.21
CA ARG A 16 9.87 1.93 5.18
C ARG A 16 10.23 0.79 6.16
N GLY A 17 10.42 -0.42 5.64
CA GLY A 17 10.74 -1.61 6.44
C GLY A 17 9.56 -2.22 7.21
N GLN A 18 8.35 -1.66 7.11
CA GLN A 18 7.14 -2.23 7.72
C GLN A 18 6.29 -2.94 6.67
N GLN A 19 5.75 -4.10 7.03
CA GLN A 19 4.76 -4.80 6.21
C GLN A 19 3.37 -4.27 6.55
N LEU A 20 2.65 -3.84 5.52
CA LEU A 20 1.35 -3.21 5.62
C LEU A 20 0.38 -3.89 4.65
N ARG A 21 -0.82 -4.21 5.13
CA ARG A 21 -1.89 -4.77 4.30
C ARG A 21 -2.76 -3.64 3.76
N TYR A 22 -2.93 -3.55 2.45
CA TYR A 22 -3.79 -2.52 1.86
C TYR A 22 -5.26 -2.81 2.16
N SER A 23 -6.01 -1.78 2.56
CA SER A 23 -7.44 -1.88 2.87
C SER A 23 -8.29 -1.27 1.76
N HIS A 24 -8.19 0.05 1.56
CA HIS A 24 -8.97 0.78 0.56
C HIS A 24 -8.45 2.21 0.39
N ARG A 25 -8.98 2.93 -0.59
CA ARG A 25 -8.90 4.39 -0.72
C ARG A 25 -10.33 4.91 -0.88
N SER A 26 -10.67 5.99 -0.19
CA SER A 26 -11.96 6.62 -0.38
C SER A 26 -12.02 7.28 -1.76
N ASN A 27 -13.11 7.08 -2.49
CA ASN A 27 -13.34 7.73 -3.79
C ASN A 27 -14.02 9.10 -3.65
N CYS A 28 -14.42 9.50 -2.44
CA CYS A 28 -15.20 10.71 -2.21
C CYS A 28 -14.40 12.00 -2.35
N ARG A 29 -13.06 11.93 -2.37
CA ARG A 29 -12.16 13.09 -2.46
C ARG A 29 -10.99 12.76 -3.38
N ALA A 30 -10.66 13.67 -4.31
CA ALA A 30 -9.57 13.49 -5.26
C ALA A 30 -8.22 13.17 -4.58
N ASN A 31 -7.97 13.76 -3.40
CA ASN A 31 -6.74 13.58 -2.62
C ASN A 31 -6.92 12.67 -1.40
N ALA A 32 -7.90 11.76 -1.42
CA ALA A 32 -8.08 10.82 -0.32
C ALA A 32 -6.82 9.94 -0.12
N PRO A 33 -6.39 9.72 1.13
CA PRO A 33 -5.26 8.86 1.43
C PRO A 33 -5.61 7.38 1.17
N PHE A 34 -4.57 6.60 0.90
CA PHE A 34 -4.64 5.15 0.86
C PHE A 34 -4.54 4.60 2.29
N ILE A 35 -5.46 3.70 2.63
CA ILE A 35 -5.57 3.13 3.97
C ILE A 35 -4.92 1.75 3.97
N PHE A 36 -3.99 1.57 4.91
CA PHE A 36 -3.31 0.31 5.17
C PHE A 36 -3.45 -0.07 6.64
N ASN A 37 -3.26 -1.35 6.95
CA ASN A 37 -3.20 -1.86 8.31
C ASN A 37 -1.86 -2.56 8.55
N ASP A 38 -1.23 -2.31 9.68
CA ASP A 38 -0.05 -3.08 10.09
C ASP A 38 -0.44 -4.44 10.68
N SER A 39 0.57 -5.24 11.08
CA SER A 39 0.36 -6.56 11.69
C SER A 39 -0.34 -6.51 13.06
N LYS A 40 -0.40 -5.34 13.70
CA LYS A 40 -1.10 -5.12 14.98
C LYS A 40 -2.52 -4.58 14.77
N GLY A 41 -2.97 -4.46 13.52
CA GLY A 41 -4.29 -3.91 13.18
C GLY A 41 -4.36 -2.39 13.27
N LYS A 42 -3.23 -1.69 13.43
CA LYS A 42 -3.20 -0.23 13.45
C LYS A 42 -3.30 0.31 12.03
N ARG A 43 -4.21 1.27 11.86
CA ARG A 43 -4.40 1.99 10.60
C ARG A 43 -3.22 2.90 10.30
N LYS A 44 -2.77 2.88 9.05
CA LYS A 44 -1.77 3.76 8.47
C LYS A 44 -2.36 4.43 7.23
N GLU A 45 -2.20 5.74 7.15
CA GLU A 45 -2.66 6.54 6.01
C GLU A 45 -1.45 6.99 5.20
N LEU A 46 -1.46 6.67 3.92
CA LEU A 46 -0.39 7.05 3.00
C LEU A 46 -0.97 7.92 1.88
N SER A 47 -0.29 9.02 1.59
CA SER A 47 -0.60 9.87 0.43
C SER A 47 -0.27 9.15 -0.87
N GLN A 48 -0.82 9.65 -1.98
CA GLN A 48 -0.51 9.13 -3.32
C GLN A 48 0.99 9.17 -3.62
N ASN A 49 1.69 10.26 -3.25
CA ASN A 49 3.13 10.38 -3.48
C ASN A 49 3.94 9.34 -2.70
N GLN A 50 3.54 9.04 -1.46
CA GLN A 50 4.18 7.99 -0.66
C GLN A 50 3.94 6.61 -1.24
N VAL A 51 2.71 6.31 -1.66
CA VAL A 51 2.39 5.03 -2.31
C VAL A 51 3.21 4.83 -3.59
N GLN A 52 3.30 5.84 -4.44
CA GLN A 52 4.02 5.71 -5.71
C GLN A 52 5.53 5.59 -5.58
N ARG A 53 6.13 6.13 -4.51
CA ARG A 53 7.60 6.20 -4.36
C ARG A 53 8.17 5.23 -3.34
N GLU A 54 7.39 4.85 -2.34
CA GLU A 54 7.89 4.19 -1.13
C GLU A 54 7.15 2.89 -0.79
N VAL A 55 6.10 2.54 -1.54
CA VAL A 55 5.33 1.30 -1.32
C VAL A 55 5.66 0.29 -2.41
N PHE A 56 6.17 -0.87 -1.99
CA PHE A 56 6.57 -1.95 -2.87
C PHE A 56 5.75 -3.21 -2.56
N GLU A 57 5.36 -3.95 -3.60
CA GLU A 57 4.71 -5.24 -3.44
C GLU A 57 5.71 -6.25 -2.89
N LEU A 58 5.30 -7.00 -1.87
CA LEU A 58 6.10 -8.11 -1.36
C LEU A 58 5.81 -9.32 -2.23
N VAL A 59 6.53 -9.46 -3.34
CA VAL A 59 6.50 -10.66 -4.14
C VAL A 59 7.31 -11.71 -3.39
N GLU A 60 6.66 -12.77 -2.90
CA GLU A 60 7.39 -13.93 -2.39
C GLU A 60 8.26 -14.47 -3.52
N PHE A 61 9.58 -14.54 -3.30
CA PHE A 61 10.47 -15.24 -4.21
C PHE A 61 10.00 -16.69 -4.28
N ARG A 62 9.37 -17.08 -5.39
CA ARG A 62 9.17 -18.48 -5.70
C ARG A 62 10.51 -19.00 -6.20
N GLU A 63 11.20 -19.80 -5.39
CA GLU A 63 12.28 -20.65 -5.87
C GLU A 63 11.70 -21.57 -6.94
N ASN A 64 12.22 -21.50 -8.17
CA ASN A 64 12.04 -22.54 -9.16
C ASN A 64 13.28 -22.60 -10.05
#